data_AF-A0A6P0JPL0-F1
#
_entry.id   AF-A0A6P0JPL0-F1
#
_cell.length_a   1.000
_cell.length_b   1.000
_cell.length_c   1.000
_cell.angle_alpha   90.00
_cell.angle_beta   90.00
_cell.angle_gamma   90.00
#
_symmetry.space_group_name_H-M   'P 1'
#
loop_
_entity.id
_entity.type
_entity.pdbx_description
1 polymer ?
#
loop_
_entity_poly.entity_id
_entity_poly.type
_entity_poly.pdbx_seq_one_letter_code
_entity_poly.pdbx_strand_id
1 'polypeptide(L)' 'MIDWNPETVERQIGINFKHSEVLFTALSDISYAKQIEDLTASNERLAFLGEAVLKLTIANYLYQACPYLQVNN' A
#
# COMPACT_ATOMS: atom_id res chain seq x y z
N MET A 1 -16.56 17.74 -3.98
CA MET A 1 -15.16 17.28 -3.85
C MET A 1 -14.95 17.05 -2.37
N ILE A 2 -14.52 15.87 -1.95
CA ILE A 2 -14.31 15.57 -0.52
C ILE A 2 -13.11 16.42 -0.05
N ASP A 3 -13.28 17.17 1.04
CA ASP A 3 -12.17 17.89 1.68
C ASP A 3 -11.28 16.87 2.40
N TRP A 4 -10.40 16.22 1.64
CA TRP A 4 -9.41 15.27 2.15
C TRP A 4 -8.23 16.01 2.77
N ASN A 5 -7.92 15.71 4.04
CA ASN A 5 -6.73 16.23 4.72
C ASN A 5 -5.80 15.06 5.16
N PRO A 6 -4.63 14.89 4.51
CA PRO A 6 -3.72 13.79 4.80
C PRO A 6 -2.82 14.02 6.03
N GLU A 7 -2.73 15.25 6.56
CA GLU A 7 -1.69 15.65 7.52
C GLU A 7 -1.61 14.77 8.76
N THR A 8 -2.76 14.41 9.33
CA THR A 8 -2.83 13.58 10.54
C THR A 8 -2.24 12.20 10.28
N VAL A 9 -2.57 11.59 9.13
CA VAL A 9 -2.09 10.26 8.77
C VAL A 9 -0.61 10.31 8.44
N GLU A 10 -0.18 11.24 7.59
CA GLU A 10 1.23 11.40 7.21
C GLU A 10 2.13 11.60 8.43
N ARG A 11 1.68 12.40 9.40
CA ARG A 11 2.41 12.63 10.65
C ARG A 11 2.51 11.35 11.49
N GLN A 12 1.48 10.52 11.53
CA GLN A 12 1.47 9.28 12.31
C GLN A 12 2.37 8.20 11.71
N ILE A 13 2.39 8.06 10.38
CA ILE A 13 3.22 7.07 9.69
C ILE A 13 4.63 7.58 9.37
N GLY A 14 4.88 8.88 9.52
CA GLY A 14 6.17 9.51 9.24
C GLY A 14 6.53 9.55 7.75
N ILE A 15 5.52 9.55 6.87
CA ILE A 15 5.70 9.52 5.41
C ILE A 15 4.89 10.65 4.80
N ASN A 16 5.56 11.53 4.06
CA ASN A 16 4.91 12.57 3.26
C ASN A 16 4.68 12.07 1.83
N PHE A 17 3.43 12.12 1.38
CA PHE A 17 3.06 11.71 0.04
C PHE A 17 3.17 12.91 -0.91
N LYS A 18 3.79 12.69 -2.06
CA LYS A 18 3.81 13.69 -3.14
C LYS A 18 2.40 13.94 -3.72
N HIS A 19 1.57 12.91 -3.71
CA HIS A 19 0.20 12.92 -4.20
C HIS A 19 -0.70 12.35 -3.10
N SER A 20 -1.36 13.23 -2.35
CA SER A 20 -2.19 12.85 -1.20
C SER A 20 -3.39 11.99 -1.59
N GLU A 21 -3.79 12.01 -2.86
CA GLU A 21 -4.85 11.17 -3.41
C GLU A 21 -4.46 9.69 -3.38
N VAL A 22 -3.17 9.37 -3.54
CA VAL A 22 -2.68 7.99 -3.47
C VAL A 22 -2.87 7.43 -2.07
N LEU A 23 -2.61 8.24 -1.04
CA LEU A 23 -2.87 7.87 0.35
C LEU A 23 -4.38 7.70 0.61
N PHE A 24 -5.21 8.59 0.09
CA PHE A 24 -6.67 8.46 0.18
C PHE A 24 -7.16 7.14 -0.45
N THR A 25 -6.71 6.83 -1.67
CA THR A 25 -7.04 5.58 -2.34
C THR A 25 -6.52 4.37 -1.57
N ALA A 26 -5.31 4.43 -1.00
CA ALA A 26 -4.77 3.32 -0.20
C ALA A 26 -5.63 3.01 1.04
N LEU A 27 -6.25 4.03 1.63
CA LEU A 27 -7.15 3.93 2.78
C LEU A 27 -8.61 3.62 2.41
N SER A 28 -8.94 3.62 1.13
CA SER A 28 -10.31 3.42 0.64
C SER A 28 -10.59 1.94 0.38
N ASP A 29 -11.26 1.28 1.31
CA ASP A 29 -11.71 -0.10 1.15
C ASP A 29 -12.81 -0.22 0.08
N ILE A 30 -12.99 -1.44 -0.46
CA ILE A 30 -14.03 -1.74 -1.43
C ILE A 30 -15.45 -1.45 -0.92
N SER A 31 -15.70 -1.56 0.39
CA SER A 31 -16.98 -1.18 1.00
C SER A 31 -17.31 0.30 0.80
N TYR A 32 -16.30 1.17 1.00
CA TYR A 32 -16.43 2.60 0.77
C TYR A 32 -16.61 2.92 -0.72
N ALA A 33 -15.79 2.31 -1.58
CA ALA A 33 -15.89 2.46 -3.03
C ALA A 33 -17.29 2.10 -3.58
N LYS A 34 -17.89 1.03 -3.04
CA LYS A 34 -19.27 0.63 -3.35
C LYS A 34 -20.31 1.65 -2.88
N GLN A 35 -20.11 2.25 -1.70
CA GLN A 35 -21.03 3.24 -1.14
C GLN A 35 -21.12 4.51 -2.00
N ILE A 36 -20.01 4.92 -2.61
CA ILE A 36 -19.95 6.09 -3.49
C ILE A 36 -20.18 5.75 -4.98
N GLU A 37 -20.53 4.50 -5.28
CA GLU A 37 -20.72 3.96 -6.63
C GLU A 37 -19.51 4.17 -7.56
N ASP A 38 -18.30 4.24 -7.00
CA ASP A 38 -17.03 4.40 -7.73
C ASP A 38 -16.03 3.33 -7.29
N LEU A 39 -16.01 2.22 -8.01
CA LEU A 39 -15.07 1.12 -7.78
C LEU A 39 -13.61 1.50 -8.10
N THR A 40 -13.37 2.57 -8.85
CA THR A 40 -12.01 3.02 -9.17
C THR A 40 -11.32 3.68 -7.98
N ALA A 41 -12.10 4.08 -6.97
CA ALA A 41 -11.60 4.62 -5.71
C ALA A 41 -11.11 3.55 -4.71
N SER A 42 -11.27 2.26 -5.03
CA SER A 42 -10.86 1.15 -4.14
C SER A 42 -9.33 0.94 -4.10
N ASN A 43 -8.83 0.54 -2.94
CA ASN A 43 -7.42 0.24 -2.70
C ASN A 43 -6.92 -1.07 -3.34
N GLU A 44 -7.79 -1.91 -3.90
CA GLU A 44 -7.45 -3.27 -4.37
C GLU A 44 -6.26 -3.31 -5.33
N ARG A 45 -6.17 -2.34 -6.25
CA ARG A 45 -5.03 -2.26 -7.19
C ARG A 45 -3.72 -1.94 -6.49
N LEU A 46 -3.76 -1.02 -5.51
CA LEU A 46 -2.60 -0.68 -4.70
C LEU A 46 -2.20 -1.84 -3.79
N ALA A 47 -3.18 -2.58 -3.24
CA ALA A 47 -2.94 -3.76 -2.42
C ALA A 47 -2.25 -4.87 -3.22
N PHE A 48 -2.75 -5.17 -4.43
CA PHE A 48 -2.14 -6.15 -5.33
C PHE A 48 -0.69 -5.80 -5.68
N LEU A 49 -0.42 -4.54 -6.03
CA LEU A 49 0.93 -4.08 -6.32
C LEU A 49 1.83 -4.12 -5.07
N GLY A 50 1.31 -3.65 -3.93
CA GLY A 50 2.01 -3.62 -2.65
C GLY A 50 2.42 -5.02 -2.19
N GLU A 51 1.58 -6.03 -2.40
CA GLU A 51 1.90 -7.41 -2.10
C GLU A 51 3.12 -7.90 -2.91
N ALA A 52 3.16 -7.63 -4.21
CA ALA A 52 4.29 -8.01 -5.06
C ALA A 52 5.59 -7.31 -4.63
N VAL A 53 5.53 -6.01 -4.35
CA VAL A 53 6.68 -5.21 -3.87
C VAL A 53 7.18 -5.73 -2.51
N LEU A 54 6.25 -6.02 -1.59
CA LEU A 54 6.60 -6.52 -0.26
C LEU A 54 7.26 -7.91 -0.34
N LYS A 55 6.69 -8.82 -1.13
CA LYS A 55 7.28 -10.15 -1.37
C LYS A 55 8.69 -10.05 -1.94
N LEU A 56 8.90 -9.22 -2.95
CA LEU A 56 10.21 -9.00 -3.54
C LEU A 56 11.21 -8.42 -2.53
N THR A 57 10.78 -7.44 -1.75
CA THR A 57 11.62 -6.78 -0.74
C THR A 57 12.05 -7.77 0.34
N ILE A 58 11.12 -8.57 0.85
CA ILE A 58 11.40 -9.62 1.85
C ILE A 58 12.33 -10.68 1.26
N ALA A 59 12.04 -11.16 0.03
CA ALA A 59 12.88 -12.16 -0.64
C ALA A 59 14.32 -11.66 -0.83
N ASN A 60 14.49 -10.41 -1.28
CA ASN A 60 15.80 -9.79 -1.43
C ASN A 60 16.53 -9.64 -0.07
N TYR A 61 15.82 -9.19 0.97
CA TYR A 61 16.39 -9.08 2.30
C TYR A 61 16.87 -10.44 2.82
N LEU A 62 16.04 -11.48 2.70
CA LEU A 62 16.41 -12.84 3.13
C LEU A 62 17.58 -13.40 2.32
N TYR A 63 17.61 -13.17 1.01
CA TYR A 63 18.71 -13.61 0.15
C TYR A 63 20.05 -13.00 0.58
N GLN A 64 20.05 -11.72 0.97
CA GLN A 64 21.27 -11.03 1.39
C GLN A 64 21.66 -11.32 2.85
N ALA A 65 20.67 -11.37 3.75
CA ALA A 65 20.89 -11.49 5.19
C ALA A 65 21.06 -12.95 5.67
N CYS A 66 20.52 -13.92 4.93
CA CYS A 66 20.53 -15.33 5.28
C CYS A 66 21.15 -16.18 4.15
N PRO A 67 22.46 -16.03 3.84
CA PRO A 67 23.10 -16.78 2.74
C PRO A 67 23.13 -18.30 2.97
N TYR A 68 22.89 -18.75 4.20
CA TYR A 68 22.82 -20.15 4.61
C TYR A 68 21.41 -20.75 4.49
N LEU A 69 20.40 -19.95 4.10
CA LEU A 69 19.04 -20.46 3.92
C LEU A 69 19.01 -21.37 2.69
N GLN A 70 18.89 -22.68 2.92
CA GLN A 70 18.81 -23.65 1.85
C GLN A 70 17.44 -23.55 1.17
N VAL A 71 17.43 -23.25 -0.12
CA VAL A 71 16.24 -23.39 -0.95
C VAL A 71 16.18 -24.85 -1.39
N ASN A 72 15.41 -25.65 -0.66
CA ASN A 72 15.12 -27.02 -1.10
C ASN A 72 14.14 -26.93 -2.27
N ASN A 73 14.56 -27.47 -3.42
CA ASN A 73 13.73 -27.60 -4.62
C ASN A 73 12.75 -28.76 -4.50
#